data_AF-A0A645EHC1-F1
#
_entry.id   AF-A0A645EHC1-F1
#
_cell.length_a   1.000
_cell.length_b   1.000
_cell.length_c   1.000
_cell.angle_alpha   90.00
_cell.angle_beta   90.00
_cell.angle_gamma   90.00
#
_symmetry.space_group_name_H-M   'P 1'
#
loop_
_entity.id
_entity.type
_entity.pdbx_description
1 polymer ?
#
loop_
_entity_poly.entity_id
_entity_poly.type
_entity_poly.pdbx_seq_one_letter_code
_entity_poly.pdbx_strand_id
1 'polypeptide(L)' 'MHAGYDPVYANDDPNRVAPLDILRQLEKEGEISSIYNYFKTTTGNSTSVTDATRMGKEMAEELLEDKVDGVILTST' A
#
# COMPACT_ATOMS: atom_id res chain seq x y z
N MET A 1 -11.48 13.23 11.74
CA MET A 1 -12.17 12.32 10.80
C MET A 1 -11.81 12.76 9.38
N HIS A 2 -11.33 11.84 8.55
CA HIS A 2 -11.12 12.08 7.12
C HIS A 2 -12.36 11.53 6.38
N ALA A 3 -12.98 12.34 5.52
CA ALA A 3 -14.24 11.98 4.83
C ALA A 3 -14.02 11.04 3.62
N GLY A 4 -12.78 10.67 3.35
CA GLY A 4 -12.35 10.02 2.12
C GLY A 4 -11.73 11.02 1.14
N TYR A 5 -11.24 10.51 0.02
CA TYR A 5 -10.72 11.28 -1.10
C TYR A 5 -11.69 11.21 -2.29
N ASP A 6 -11.57 12.15 -3.23
CA ASP A 6 -12.36 12.14 -4.47
C ASP A 6 -11.89 10.99 -5.37
N PRO A 7 -12.73 9.96 -5.62
CA PRO A 7 -12.31 8.78 -6.35
C PRO A 7 -12.23 9.01 -7.87
N VAL A 8 -12.68 10.15 -8.41
CA VAL A 8 -12.74 10.36 -9.88
C VAL A 8 -11.39 10.09 -10.54
N TYR A 9 -10.31 10.67 -10.02
CA TYR A 9 -8.98 10.48 -10.59
C TYR A 9 -8.40 9.08 -10.38
N ALA A 10 -8.75 8.41 -9.28
CA ALA A 10 -8.33 7.03 -9.01
C ALA A 10 -9.11 6.01 -9.85
N ASN A 11 -10.35 6.32 -10.20
CA ASN A 11 -11.15 5.51 -11.13
C ASN A 11 -10.63 5.62 -12.56
N ASP A 12 -10.19 6.82 -12.97
CA ASP A 12 -9.59 7.05 -14.29
C ASP A 12 -8.21 6.38 -14.41
N ASP A 13 -7.39 6.43 -13.34
CA ASP A 13 -6.09 5.78 -13.29
C ASP A 13 -5.78 5.25 -11.86
N PRO A 14 -5.97 3.94 -11.62
CA PRO A 14 -5.69 3.33 -10.31
C PRO A 14 -4.22 3.42 -9.89
N ASN A 15 -3.29 3.59 -10.83
CA ASN A 15 -1.86 3.69 -10.51
C ASN A 15 -1.52 4.98 -9.73
N ARG A 16 -2.45 5.94 -9.69
CA ARG A 16 -2.41 7.12 -8.81
C ARG A 16 -2.41 6.76 -7.33
N VAL A 17 -3.08 5.67 -6.95
CA VAL A 17 -3.23 5.25 -5.55
C VAL A 17 -2.08 4.34 -5.14
N ALA A 18 -1.74 3.39 -6.00
CA ALA A 18 -0.63 2.47 -5.82
C ALA A 18 0.14 2.36 -7.15
N PRO A 19 1.44 2.72 -7.21
CA PRO A 19 2.20 2.84 -8.46
C PRO A 19 2.64 1.46 -9.01
N LEU A 20 1.69 0.55 -9.23
CA LEU A 20 1.96 -0.82 -9.65
C LEU A 20 2.59 -0.88 -11.04
N ASP A 21 2.21 0.02 -11.93
CA ASP A 21 2.80 0.20 -13.26
C ASP A 21 4.31 0.44 -13.20
N ILE A 22 4.76 1.39 -12.38
CA ILE A 22 6.16 1.72 -12.18
C ILE A 22 6.89 0.55 -11.49
N LEU A 23 6.28 -0.07 -10.49
CA LEU A 23 6.88 -1.26 -9.86
C LEU A 23 7.09 -2.40 -10.85
N ARG A 24 6.14 -2.63 -11.76
CA ARG A 24 6.26 -3.64 -12.83
C ARG A 24 7.29 -3.26 -13.88
N GLN A 25 7.50 -1.96 -14.13
CA GLN A 25 8.59 -1.49 -14.97
C GLN A 25 9.94 -1.79 -14.32
N LEU A 26 10.12 -1.44 -13.04
CA LEU A 26 11.35 -1.70 -12.29
C LEU A 26 11.66 -3.21 -12.19
N GLU A 27 10.64 -4.05 -12.03
CA GLU A 27 10.79 -5.51 -12.06
C GLU A 27 11.29 -6.00 -13.42
N LYS A 28 10.78 -5.44 -14.54
CA LYS A 28 11.24 -5.77 -15.90
C LYS A 28 12.66 -5.28 -16.17
N GLU A 29 13.04 -4.14 -15.61
CA GLU A 29 14.39 -3.57 -15.73
C GLU A 29 15.41 -4.30 -14.84
N GLY A 30 14.94 -5.11 -13.90
CA GLY A 30 15.77 -5.90 -12.99
C GLY A 30 16.25 -5.13 -11.76
N GLU A 31 15.71 -3.93 -11.53
CA GLU A 31 16.01 -3.08 -10.36
C GLU A 31 15.40 -3.67 -9.06
N ILE A 32 14.27 -4.38 -9.19
CA ILE A 32 13.66 -5.17 -8.12
C ILE A 32 13.43 -6.61 -8.58
N SER A 33 13.55 -7.56 -7.65
CA SER A 33 13.44 -8.99 -7.96
C SER A 33 12.00 -9.44 -8.22
N SER A 34 11.07 -9.10 -7.32
CA SER A 34 9.67 -9.47 -7.44
C SER A 34 8.77 -8.54 -6.65
N ILE A 35 7.51 -8.47 -7.05
CA ILE A 35 6.47 -7.69 -6.35
C ILE A 35 5.67 -8.62 -5.44
N TYR A 36 5.48 -8.21 -4.19
CA TYR A 36 4.63 -8.92 -3.23
C TYR A 36 3.17 -8.93 -3.72
N ASN A 37 2.52 -10.10 -3.68
CA ASN A 37 1.26 -10.33 -4.38
C ASN A 37 0.03 -9.68 -3.72
N TYR A 38 0.15 -9.22 -2.47
CA TYR A 38 -0.96 -8.64 -1.74
C TYR A 38 -0.77 -7.15 -1.51
N PHE A 39 -1.82 -6.39 -1.80
CA PHE A 39 -1.93 -4.99 -1.42
C PHE A 39 -2.56 -4.90 -0.03
N LYS A 40 -1.79 -4.44 0.97
CA LYS A 40 -2.27 -4.24 2.35
C LYS A 40 -2.86 -2.84 2.47
N THR A 41 -4.10 -2.74 2.95
CA THR A 41 -4.80 -1.47 3.15
C THR A 41 -5.68 -1.51 4.40
N THR A 42 -5.94 -0.34 5.00
CA THR A 42 -6.91 -0.19 6.09
C THR A 42 -8.12 0.62 5.62
N THR A 43 -9.21 0.63 6.39
CA THR A 43 -10.46 1.30 6.00
C THR A 43 -10.50 2.80 6.30
N GLY A 44 -9.39 3.40 6.80
CA GLY A 44 -9.03 4.83 6.84
C GLY A 44 -9.97 5.82 7.55
N ASN A 45 -11.29 5.71 7.33
CA ASN A 45 -12.30 6.61 7.85
C ASN A 45 -12.57 6.29 9.32
N SER A 46 -12.43 7.31 10.17
CA SER A 46 -12.78 7.26 11.61
C SER A 46 -12.01 6.22 12.43
N THR A 47 -10.90 5.70 11.92
CA THR A 47 -10.00 4.80 12.65
C THR A 47 -9.30 5.54 13.79
N SER A 48 -9.33 4.98 15.00
CA SER A 48 -8.60 5.55 16.13
C SER A 48 -7.08 5.40 15.93
N VAL A 49 -6.28 6.28 16.54
CA VAL A 49 -4.81 6.16 16.50
C VAL A 49 -4.36 4.81 17.06
N THR A 50 -5.03 4.33 18.12
CA THR A 50 -4.76 3.03 18.73
C THR A 50 -4.99 1.88 17.75
N ASP A 51 -6.12 1.89 17.04
CA ASP A 51 -6.43 0.85 16.04
C ASP A 51 -5.49 0.92 14.84
N ALA A 52 -5.20 2.12 14.34
CA ALA A 52 -4.24 2.33 13.25
C ALA A 52 -2.86 1.79 13.62
N THR A 53 -2.42 2.03 14.85
CA THR A 53 -1.13 1.53 15.38
C THR A 53 -1.13 0.00 15.46
N ARG A 54 -2.21 -0.60 15.96
CA ARG A 54 -2.34 -2.06 16.07
C ARG A 54 -2.31 -2.72 14.68
N MET A 55 -3.15 -2.25 13.75
CA MET A 55 -3.18 -2.78 12.38
C MET A 55 -1.82 -2.59 11.67
N GLY A 56 -1.16 -1.45 11.87
CA GLY A 56 0.19 -1.19 11.37
C GLY A 56 1.22 -2.23 11.82
N LYS A 57 1.17 -2.63 13.10
CA LYS A 57 2.06 -3.67 13.65
C LYS A 57 1.76 -5.04 13.06
N GLU A 58 0.49 -5.44 13.02
CA GLU A 58 0.06 -6.72 12.44
C GLU A 58 0.49 -6.83 10.97
N MET A 59 0.29 -5.78 10.17
CA MET A 59 0.75 -5.73 8.78
C MET A 59 2.27 -5.83 8.66
N ALA A 60 3.04 -5.17 9.53
CA ALA A 60 4.49 -5.22 9.51
C ALA A 60 5.02 -6.61 9.90
N GLU A 61 4.41 -7.27 10.88
CA GLU A 61 4.74 -8.64 11.29
C GLU A 61 4.55 -9.61 10.13
N GLU A 62 3.39 -9.58 9.45
CA GLU A 62 3.12 -10.41 8.27
C GLU A 62 4.13 -10.18 7.14
N LEU A 63 4.49 -8.92 6.86
CA LEU A 63 5.45 -8.59 5.81
C LEU A 63 6.87 -9.07 6.13
N LEU A 64 7.27 -9.04 7.41
CA LEU A 64 8.54 -9.58 7.87
C LEU A 64 8.57 -11.11 7.79
N GLU A 65 7.47 -11.78 8.15
CA GLU A 65 7.33 -13.24 8.03
C GLU A 65 7.43 -13.69 6.55
N ASP A 66 6.84 -12.91 5.65
CA ASP A 66 6.89 -13.13 4.21
C ASP A 66 8.22 -12.68 3.56
N LYS A 67 9.17 -12.17 4.35
CA LYS A 67 10.50 -11.72 3.92
C LYS A 67 10.46 -10.61 2.87
N VAL A 68 9.54 -9.66 3.03
CA VAL A 68 9.48 -8.47 2.19
C VAL A 68 10.60 -7.50 2.57
N ASP A 69 11.46 -7.19 1.61
CA ASP A 69 12.64 -6.33 1.84
C ASP A 69 12.31 -4.82 1.95
N GLY A 70 11.18 -4.40 1.40
CA GLY A 70 10.80 -2.98 1.36
C GLY A 70 9.34 -2.73 1.05
N VAL A 71 8.84 -1.59 1.52
CA VAL A 71 7.44 -1.17 1.36
C VAL A 71 7.36 0.28 0.92
N ILE A 72 6.37 0.58 0.07
CA ILE A 72 5.96 1.94 -0.25
C ILE A 72 4.66 2.20 0.50
N LEU A 73 4.71 3.11 1.47
CA LEU A 73 3.52 3.56 2.19
C LEU A 73 2.99 4.84 1.52
N THR A 74 1.86 4.73 0.81
CA THR A 74 1.18 5.87 0.21
C THR A 74 0.11 6.41 1.16
N SER A 75 -0.07 7.73 1.20
CA SER A 75 -1.16 8.39 1.91
C SER A 75 -2.21 8.83 0.90
N THR A 76 -3.48 8.53 1.18
CA THR A 76 -4.66 9.02 0.43
C THR A 76 -5.42 10.05 1.24
#